data_AF-A0A2V9S496-F1
#
_entry.id   AF-A0A2V9S496-F1
#
_cell.length_a   1.000
_cell.length_b   1.000
_cell.length_c   1.000
_cell.angle_alpha   90.00
_cell.angle_beta   90.00
_cell.angle_gamma   90.00
#
_symmetry.space_group_name_H-M   'P 1'
#
loop_
_entity.id
_entity.type
_entity.pdbx_description
1 polymer ?
#
loop_
_entity_poly.entity_id
_entity_poly.type
_entity_poly.pdbx_seq_one_letter_code
_entity_poly.pdbx_strand_id
1 'polypeptide(L)'
;LHCYVFDVAPKRIEPGKRYFKGRIWLDDQDFQIVKNSGKSEPDIKIMKKKRLEENLFPRFTTWRELIDGKYWFPTFSSADDTLHFNRSDVRIKQTLKFTNYHRTPATTQAQEKSPKP
;
A
#
# COMPACT_ATOMS: atom_id res chain seq x y z
N LEU A 1 8.90 19.96 9.94
CA LEU A 1 8.30 18.68 10.36
C LEU A 1 9.44 17.75 10.74
N HIS A 2 9.57 17.41 12.02
CA HIS A 2 10.53 16.42 12.48
C HIS A 2 9.82 15.07 12.51
N CYS A 3 10.52 14.00 12.14
CA CYS A 3 9.90 12.68 12.05
C CYS A 3 10.81 11.60 12.61
N TYR A 4 10.21 10.64 13.30
CA TYR A 4 10.80 9.33 13.50
C TYR A 4 10.66 8.51 12.22
N VAL A 5 11.71 7.78 11.86
CA VAL A 5 11.77 7.02 10.62
C VAL A 5 12.10 5.58 10.93
N PHE A 6 11.24 4.66 10.49
CA PHE A 6 11.40 3.24 10.74
C PHE A 6 11.36 2.44 9.45
N ASP A 7 12.27 1.49 9.32
CA ASP A 7 12.15 0.41 8.35
C ASP A 7 11.32 -0.73 8.96
N VAL A 8 10.29 -1.14 8.24
CA VAL A 8 9.29 -2.12 8.67
C VAL A 8 9.25 -3.27 7.67
N ALA A 9 9.30 -4.48 8.20
CA ALA A 9 9.16 -5.71 7.44
C ALA A 9 8.37 -6.74 8.26
N PRO A 10 7.61 -7.64 7.61
CA PRO A 10 6.96 -8.73 8.32
C PRO A 10 8.00 -9.66 8.96
N LYS A 11 7.79 -10.05 10.21
CA LYS A 11 8.65 -11.03 10.91
C LYS A 11 8.51 -12.44 10.32
N ARG A 12 7.31 -12.79 9.83
CA ARG A 12 6.98 -14.06 9.21
C ARG A 12 6.00 -13.82 8.07
N ILE A 13 6.16 -14.56 6.98
CA ILE A 13 5.23 -14.58 5.85
C ILE A 13 4.38 -15.85 5.98
N GLU A 14 3.08 -15.69 6.12
CA GLU A 14 2.14 -16.82 6.14
C GLU A 14 1.51 -17.04 4.76
N PRO A 15 1.24 -18.30 4.37
CA PRO A 15 0.58 -18.62 3.11
C PRO A 15 -0.77 -17.88 2.97
N GLY A 16 -1.01 -17.30 1.80
CA GLY A 16 -2.27 -16.60 1.49
C GLY A 16 -2.40 -15.19 2.08
N LYS A 17 -1.42 -14.71 2.86
CA LYS A 17 -1.43 -13.34 3.40
C LYS A 17 -0.50 -12.41 2.63
N ARG A 18 -0.86 -11.13 2.61
CA ARG A 18 -0.04 -10.04 2.06
C ARG A 18 0.37 -9.11 3.19
N TYR A 19 1.61 -8.66 3.13
CA TYR A 19 2.22 -7.82 4.16
C TYR A 19 2.82 -6.57 3.54
N PHE A 20 2.87 -5.49 4.31
CA PHE A 20 3.62 -4.30 3.93
C PHE A 20 5.10 -4.48 4.30
N LYS A 21 5.99 -4.15 3.37
CA LYS A 21 7.42 -3.98 3.64
C LYS A 21 7.87 -2.63 3.09
N GLY A 22 8.52 -1.81 3.93
CA GLY A 22 8.93 -0.48 3.54
C GLY A 22 9.34 0.40 4.71
N ARG A 23 9.35 1.70 4.48
CA ARG A 23 9.70 2.73 5.44
C ARG A 23 8.47 3.53 5.83
N ILE A 24 8.34 3.88 7.10
CA ILE A 24 7.28 4.77 7.61
C ILE A 24 7.89 5.98 8.32
N TRP A 25 7.23 7.11 8.19
CA TRP A 25 7.57 8.36 8.87
C TRP A 25 6.43 8.70 9.82
N LEU A 26 6.76 8.84 11.10
CA LEU A 26 5.83 9.28 12.13
C LEU A 26 6.17 10.72 12.50
N ASP A 27 5.14 11.56 12.58
CA ASP A 27 5.24 12.88 13.20
C ASP A 27 5.73 12.77 14.65
N ASP A 28 6.56 13.72 15.11
CA ASP A 28 7.18 13.66 16.43
C ASP A 28 6.34 14.27 17.57
N GLN A 29 5.18 14.86 17.24
CA GLN A 29 4.24 15.41 18.22
C GLN A 29 3.13 14.40 18.55
N ASP A 30 2.42 13.93 17.52
CA ASP A 30 1.22 13.08 17.70
C ASP A 30 1.48 11.60 17.35
N PHE A 31 2.70 11.25 16.94
CA PHE A 31 3.12 9.90 16.52
C PHE A 31 2.25 9.30 15.41
N GLN A 32 1.62 10.15 14.61
CA GLN A 32 0.79 9.74 13.47
C GLN A 32 1.67 9.43 12.26
N ILE A 33 1.28 8.44 11.47
CA ILE A 33 1.96 8.16 10.19
C ILE A 33 1.62 9.28 9.22
N VAL A 34 2.63 10.04 8.81
CA VAL A 34 2.48 11.15 7.84
C VAL A 34 2.91 10.74 6.43
N LYS A 35 3.76 9.71 6.33
CA LYS A 35 4.23 9.15 5.06
C LYS A 35 4.59 7.68 5.21
N ASN A 36 4.39 6.91 4.16
CA ASN A 36 4.89 5.54 4.05
C ASN A 36 5.41 5.27 2.64
N SER A 37 6.49 4.50 2.51
CA SER A 37 7.08 4.11 1.22
C SER A 37 7.40 2.63 1.24
N GLY A 38 6.67 1.84 0.46
CA GLY A 38 6.77 0.39 0.53
C GLY A 38 5.95 -0.31 -0.52
N LYS A 39 6.02 -1.64 -0.49
CA LYS A 39 5.23 -2.50 -1.37
C LYS A 39 4.59 -3.64 -0.58
N SER A 40 3.60 -4.26 -1.20
CA SER A 40 3.04 -5.51 -0.70
C SER A 40 3.96 -6.68 -1.04
N GLU A 41 4.17 -7.56 -0.06
CA GLU A 41 4.99 -8.77 -0.18
C GLU A 41 4.19 -9.98 0.32
N PRO A 42 4.43 -11.18 -0.24
CA PRO A 42 5.30 -11.44 -1.39
C PRO A 42 4.62 -11.06 -2.72
N ASP A 43 5.44 -10.81 -3.75
CA ASP A 43 4.96 -10.85 -5.14
C ASP A 43 4.34 -12.22 -5.45
N ILE A 44 3.32 -12.26 -6.31
CA ILE A 44 2.60 -13.49 -6.62
C ILE A 44 3.22 -14.13 -7.87
N LYS A 45 3.66 -15.39 -7.73
CA LYS A 45 4.15 -16.21 -8.83
C LYS A 45 3.53 -17.61 -8.72
N ILE A 46 2.67 -17.98 -9.67
CA ILE A 46 1.93 -19.24 -9.65
C ILE A 46 2.18 -20.00 -10.95
N MET A 47 2.55 -21.28 -10.85
CA MET A 47 2.66 -22.17 -12.01
C MET A 47 1.31 -22.84 -12.31
N LYS A 48 0.72 -22.57 -13.47
CA LYS A 48 -0.50 -23.23 -13.95
C LYS A 48 -0.27 -23.82 -15.34
N LYS A 49 -0.50 -25.14 -15.52
CA LYS A 49 -0.43 -25.84 -16.81
C LYS A 49 0.83 -25.48 -17.64
N LYS A 50 2.02 -25.50 -17.00
CA LYS A 50 3.32 -25.12 -17.58
C LYS A 50 3.46 -23.64 -18.02
N ARG A 51 2.58 -22.76 -17.56
CA ARG A 51 2.70 -21.30 -17.70
C ARG A 51 2.89 -20.66 -16.33
N LEU A 52 3.78 -19.68 -16.26
CA LEU A 52 3.98 -18.86 -15.07
C LEU A 52 3.02 -17.67 -15.13
N GLU A 53 2.17 -17.54 -14.12
CA GLU A 53 1.36 -16.34 -13.86
C GLU A 53 2.07 -15.49 -12.79
N GLU A 54 2.35 -14.23 -13.11
CA GLU A 54 3.03 -13.29 -12.23
C GLU A 54 2.14 -12.07 -11.95
N ASN A 55 2.11 -11.64 -10.70
CA ASN A 55 1.58 -10.34 -10.29
C ASN A 55 2.55 -9.71 -9.29
N LEU A 56 3.36 -8.78 -9.79
CA LEU A 56 4.34 -8.03 -9.01
C LEU A 56 3.71 -6.72 -8.53
N PHE A 57 4.07 -6.28 -7.33
CA PHE A 57 3.56 -5.04 -6.76
C PHE A 57 4.63 -3.95 -6.82
N PRO A 58 4.31 -2.75 -7.34
CA PRO A 58 5.26 -1.64 -7.31
C PRO A 58 5.40 -1.08 -5.90
N ARG A 59 6.52 -0.41 -5.65
CA ARG A 59 6.71 0.42 -4.47
C ARG A 59 5.96 1.74 -4.61
N PHE A 60 5.00 1.95 -3.72
CA PHE A 60 4.33 3.23 -3.58
C PHE A 60 4.95 4.04 -2.46
N THR A 61 5.03 5.35 -2.68
CA THR A 61 5.12 6.34 -1.61
C THR A 61 3.77 7.02 -1.45
N THR A 62 3.25 7.01 -0.23
CA THR A 62 1.98 7.61 0.14
C THR A 62 2.23 8.69 1.16
N TRP A 63 1.64 9.87 0.93
CA TRP A 63 1.62 11.00 1.84
C TRP A 63 0.23 11.14 2.43
N ARG A 64 0.19 11.53 3.70
CA ARG A 64 -1.04 11.72 4.45
C ARG A 64 -1.14 13.15 4.90
N GLU A 65 -2.36 13.65 4.99
CA GLU A 65 -2.68 14.97 5.51
C GLU A 65 -3.75 14.85 6.60
N LEU A 66 -3.78 15.84 7.49
CA LEU A 66 -4.77 15.92 8.55
C LEU A 66 -6.11 16.40 7.96
N ILE A 67 -7.07 15.49 7.87
CA ILE A 67 -8.43 15.75 7.41
C ILE A 67 -9.35 15.98 8.61
N ASP A 68 -10.23 16.99 8.49
CA ASP A 68 -11.18 17.42 9.52
C ASP A 68 -10.53 17.70 10.89
N GLY A 69 -9.24 18.08 10.90
CA GLY A 69 -8.47 18.32 12.13
C GLY A 69 -8.29 17.09 13.01
N LYS A 70 -8.60 15.87 12.52
CA LYS A 70 -8.67 14.66 13.37
C LYS A 70 -8.03 13.41 12.78
N TYR A 71 -8.11 13.19 11.47
CA TYR A 71 -7.68 11.92 10.87
C TYR A 71 -6.60 12.12 9.81
N TRP A 72 -5.50 11.38 9.93
CA TRP A 72 -4.44 11.34 8.93
C TRP A 72 -4.79 10.38 7.79
N PHE A 73 -5.37 10.93 6.74
CA PHE A 73 -5.77 10.17 5.56
C PHE A 73 -4.79 10.32 4.40
N PRO A 74 -4.63 9.27 3.57
CA PRO A 74 -3.71 9.30 2.44
C PRO A 74 -4.24 10.20 1.33
N THR A 75 -3.69 11.38 1.11
CA THR A 75 -4.20 12.30 0.07
C THR A 75 -3.46 12.15 -1.26
N PHE A 76 -2.25 11.59 -1.23
CA PHE A 76 -1.43 11.40 -2.42
C PHE A 76 -0.64 10.10 -2.35
N SER A 77 -0.62 9.33 -3.44
CA SER A 77 0.30 8.20 -3.62
C SER A 77 0.95 8.25 -4.98
N SER A 78 2.23 7.90 -5.04
CA SER A 78 3.00 7.86 -6.27
C SER A 78 3.90 6.63 -6.31
N ALA A 79 4.03 6.04 -7.49
CA ALA A 79 5.00 5.00 -7.81
C ALA A 79 5.67 5.35 -9.14
N ASP A 80 7.00 5.20 -9.20
CA ASP A 80 7.78 5.15 -10.44
C ASP A 80 8.79 4.02 -10.20
N ASP A 81 8.46 2.83 -10.71
CA ASP A 81 9.14 1.59 -10.38
C ASP A 81 9.30 0.72 -11.63
N THR A 82 10.25 -0.20 -11.61
CA THR A 82 10.45 -1.18 -12.68
C THR A 82 10.16 -2.58 -12.13
N LEU A 83 9.13 -3.22 -12.66
CA LEU A 83 8.70 -4.54 -12.28
C LEU A 83 9.44 -5.59 -13.12
N HIS A 84 10.21 -6.45 -12.45
CA HIS A 84 11.03 -7.49 -13.06
C HIS A 84 10.24 -8.79 -13.25
N PHE A 85 9.42 -8.85 -14.30
CA PHE A 85 8.74 -10.09 -14.68
C PHE A 85 9.74 -11.07 -15.27
N ASN A 86 9.43 -12.38 -15.23
CA ASN A 86 10.32 -13.43 -15.71
C ASN A 86 10.68 -13.31 -17.20
N ARG A 87 9.85 -12.63 -18.00
CA ARG A 87 10.07 -12.46 -19.45
C ARG A 87 10.65 -11.10 -19.84
N SER A 88 10.43 -10.08 -19.02
CA SER A 88 10.78 -8.70 -19.36
C SER A 88 10.61 -7.78 -18.16
N ASP A 89 11.36 -6.69 -18.18
CA ASP A 89 11.14 -5.58 -17.26
C ASP A 89 10.03 -4.66 -17.77
N VAL A 90 9.18 -4.21 -16.85
CA VAL A 90 8.08 -3.29 -17.15
C VAL A 90 8.17 -2.10 -16.21
N ARG A 91 8.47 -0.91 -16.75
CA ARG A 91 8.39 0.33 -15.97
C ARG A 91 6.94 0.74 -15.78
N ILE A 92 6.57 1.05 -14.55
CA ILE A 92 5.26 1.54 -14.16
C ILE A 92 5.40 2.90 -13.48
N LYS A 93 4.55 3.84 -13.89
CA LYS A 93 4.41 5.14 -13.24
C LYS A 93 2.94 5.36 -12.90
N GLN A 94 2.64 5.56 -11.63
CA GLN A 94 1.28 5.75 -11.13
C GLN A 94 1.23 6.93 -10.18
N THR A 95 0.15 7.71 -10.29
CA THR A 95 -0.14 8.84 -9.43
C THR A 95 -1.60 8.74 -9.00
N LEU A 96 -1.85 8.65 -7.71
CA LEU A 96 -3.18 8.61 -7.11
C LEU A 96 -3.35 9.84 -6.23
N LYS A 97 -4.48 10.54 -6.41
CA LYS A 97 -4.91 11.64 -5.55
C LYS A 97 -6.25 11.26 -4.94
N PHE A 98 -6.34 11.35 -3.62
CA PHE A 98 -7.56 11.08 -2.88
C PHE A 98 -8.07 12.41 -2.34
N THR A 99 -9.29 12.76 -2.71
CA THR A 99 -9.95 14.01 -2.36
C THR A 99 -11.36 13.74 -1.86
N ASN A 100 -12.03 14.76 -1.34
CA ASN A 100 -13.43 14.70 -0.93
C ASN A 100 -13.70 13.58 0.09
N TYR A 101 -12.89 13.55 1.16
CA TYR A 101 -13.16 12.69 2.30
C TYR A 101 -14.45 13.14 2.98
N HIS A 102 -15.39 12.20 3.13
CA HIS A 102 -16.65 12.43 3.81
C HIS A 102 -16.89 11.32 4.83
N ARG A 103 -17.34 11.71 6.02
CA ARG A 103 -17.81 10.75 7.02
C ARG A 103 -19.15 10.16 6.58
N THR A 104 -19.20 8.85 6.48
CA THR A 104 -20.47 8.12 6.32
C THR A 104 -21.03 7.78 7.71
N PRO A 105 -22.33 8.01 7.98
CA PRO A 105 -22.97 7.55 9.21
C PRO A 105 -22.85 6.02 9.35
N ALA A 106 -22.68 5.53 10.58
CA ALA A 106 -22.40 4.12 10.89
C ALA A 106 -23.50 3.12 10.46
N THR A 107 -24.63 3.58 9.95
CA THR A 107 -25.78 2.74 9.57
C THR A 107 -25.62 2.05 8.21
N THR A 108 -24.58 2.38 7.42
CA THR A 108 -24.29 1.67 6.17
C THR A 108 -23.46 0.43 6.47
N GLN A 109 -24.11 -0.75 6.53
CA GLN A 109 -23.39 -2.02 6.52
C GLN A 109 -22.48 -2.06 5.29
N ALA A 110 -21.17 -2.14 5.50
CA ALA A 110 -20.22 -2.41 4.43
C ALA A 110 -20.58 -3.79 3.86
N GLN A 111 -21.07 -3.84 2.63
CA GLN A 111 -21.25 -5.10 1.93
C GLN A 111 -19.87 -5.68 1.64
N GLU A 112 -19.43 -6.60 2.51
CA GLU A 112 -18.29 -7.45 2.23
C GLU A 112 -18.67 -8.40 1.08
N LYS A 113 -18.39 -7.98 -0.16
CA LYS A 113 -18.47 -8.89 -1.30
C LYS A 113 -17.31 -9.87 -1.17
N SER A 114 -17.62 -11.07 -0.71
CA SER A 114 -16.73 -12.22 -0.76
C SER A 114 -16.18 -12.39 -2.19
N PRO A 115 -14.88 -12.66 -2.38
CA PRO A 115 -14.35 -12.97 -3.70
C PRO A 115 -15.10 -14.18 -4.26
N LYS A 116 -15.58 -14.10 -5.50
CA LYS A 116 -16.16 -15.27 -6.17
C LYS A 116 -15.08 -16.36 -6.33
N PRO A 117 -15.47 -17.65 -6.18
CA PRO A 117 -14.56 -18.78 -6.25
C PRO A 117 -13.83 -18.89 -7.59
#